data_AF-A0A183D523-F1
#
_entry.id   AF-A0A183D523-F1
#
_cell.length_a   1.000
_cell.length_b   1.000
_cell.length_c   1.000
_cell.angle_alpha   90.00
_cell.angle_beta   90.00
_cell.angle_gamma   90.00
#
_symmetry.space_group_name_H-M   'P 1'
#
loop_
_entity.id
_entity.type
_entity.pdbx_description
1 polymer ?
#
loop_
_entity_poly.entity_id
_entity_poly.type
_entity_poly.pdbx_seq_one_letter_code
_entity_poly.pdbx_strand_id
1 'polypeptide(L)'
;MGKYEKGTPKEIANRCKSKGLQKLRWFCQMCKKQCRDQNGFKCHLTSETHQRQLLLFAENSDTYLKEYSEEFENNFLKVLRNTYGTKRVRANEVYQEYIRDKMHTHMNSTKWHTLTHFVIYLGKSGKCHVDQTEKDLKTCVFLTTQSVSTEYYLIIGWYIAWINQEEELRKQVAMHKEKAAHDDEERQQQLLNEQVERAREKLQ
;
A
#
# COMPACT_ATOMS: atom_id res chain seq x y z
N MET A 1 -15.64 22.54 -26.72
CA MET A 1 -14.58 22.11 -27.66
C MET A 1 -15.08 20.89 -28.42
N GLY A 2 -15.27 21.02 -29.74
CA GLY A 2 -15.77 19.93 -30.59
C GLY A 2 -14.80 18.74 -30.65
N LYS A 3 -15.34 17.52 -30.70
CA LYS A 3 -14.54 16.30 -30.93
C LYS A 3 -14.06 16.33 -32.40
N TYR A 4 -12.77 16.10 -32.62
CA TYR A 4 -12.22 15.94 -33.97
C TYR A 4 -12.75 14.65 -34.59
N GLU A 5 -13.02 14.65 -35.89
CA GLU A 5 -13.45 13.47 -36.63
C GLU A 5 -12.41 12.35 -36.55
N LYS A 6 -12.91 11.11 -36.41
CA LYS A 6 -12.08 9.91 -36.29
C LYS A 6 -11.21 9.73 -37.53
N GLY A 7 -9.90 9.58 -37.34
CA GLY A 7 -8.92 9.38 -38.40
C GLY A 7 -8.17 10.63 -38.83
N THR A 8 -8.55 11.82 -38.36
CA THR A 8 -7.81 13.05 -38.69
C THR A 8 -6.39 13.04 -38.10
N PRO A 9 -5.37 13.63 -38.77
CA PRO A 9 -4.01 13.70 -38.25
C PRO A 9 -3.92 14.33 -36.85
N LYS A 10 -4.81 15.30 -36.56
CA LYS A 10 -4.90 15.95 -35.25
C LYS A 10 -5.49 15.02 -34.19
N GLU A 11 -6.47 14.18 -34.53
CA GLU A 11 -7.02 13.18 -33.62
C GLU A 11 -6.03 12.03 -33.37
N ILE A 12 -5.32 11.56 -34.40
CA ILE A 12 -4.23 10.58 -34.27
C ILE A 12 -3.09 11.14 -33.41
N ALA A 13 -2.66 12.38 -33.64
CA ALA A 13 -1.65 13.06 -32.82
C ALA A 13 -2.11 13.23 -31.36
N ASN A 14 -3.38 13.54 -31.13
CA ASN A 14 -3.94 13.64 -29.78
C ASN A 14 -4.00 12.27 -29.09
N ARG A 15 -4.39 11.23 -29.82
CA ARG A 15 -4.44 9.83 -29.35
C ARG A 15 -3.05 9.29 -29.03
N CYS A 16 -2.06 9.57 -29.86
CA CYS A 16 -0.67 9.19 -29.60
C CYS A 16 -0.09 9.93 -28.39
N LYS A 17 -0.39 11.23 -28.23
CA LYS A 17 0.04 12.04 -27.07
C LYS A 17 -0.64 11.63 -25.75
N SER A 18 -1.77 10.93 -25.79
CA SER A 18 -2.46 10.40 -24.61
C SER A 18 -2.05 8.98 -24.21
N LYS A 19 -1.22 8.29 -25.02
CA LYS A 19 -0.76 6.93 -24.73
C LYS A 19 0.24 6.88 -23.57
N GLY A 20 1.09 7.89 -23.39
CA GLY A 20 2.03 7.96 -22.27
C GLY A 20 1.38 8.31 -20.92
N LEU A 21 2.02 7.91 -19.81
CA LEU A 21 1.66 8.35 -18.46
C LEU A 21 2.02 9.85 -18.36
N GLN A 22 1.03 10.71 -18.50
CA GLN A 22 1.23 12.16 -18.42
C GLN A 22 1.54 12.57 -16.98
N LYS A 23 2.23 13.70 -16.79
CA LYS A 23 2.49 14.23 -15.43
C LYS A 23 1.17 14.35 -14.68
N LEU A 24 1.09 13.69 -13.53
CA LEU A 24 -0.07 13.62 -12.63
C LEU A 24 -0.54 14.99 -12.09
N ARG A 25 0.17 16.07 -12.39
CA ARG A 25 -0.14 17.44 -11.99
C ARG A 25 -1.55 17.89 -12.43
N TRP A 26 -2.09 17.34 -13.52
CA TRP A 26 -3.37 17.77 -14.11
C TRP A 26 -4.49 16.74 -13.97
N PHE A 27 -4.48 15.93 -12.92
CA PHE A 27 -5.54 14.95 -12.63
C PHE A 27 -6.55 15.47 -11.61
N CYS A 28 -7.85 15.23 -11.85
CA CYS A 28 -8.91 15.48 -10.87
C CYS A 28 -9.41 14.17 -10.28
N GLN A 29 -9.21 13.98 -8.97
CA GLN A 29 -9.69 12.79 -8.26
C GLN A 29 -11.22 12.72 -8.21
N MET A 30 -11.91 13.83 -7.93
CA MET A 30 -13.38 13.87 -7.82
C MET A 30 -14.06 13.41 -9.10
N CYS A 31 -13.52 13.82 -10.25
CA CYS A 31 -14.09 13.49 -11.54
C CYS A 31 -13.42 12.27 -12.21
N LYS A 32 -12.47 11.60 -11.52
CA LYS A 32 -11.58 10.55 -12.05
C LYS A 32 -11.08 10.90 -13.48
N LYS A 33 -10.63 12.15 -13.65
CA LYS A 33 -10.35 12.73 -14.98
C LYS A 33 -8.93 13.26 -15.09
N GLN A 34 -8.16 12.66 -16.00
CA GLN A 34 -6.87 13.18 -16.42
C GLN A 34 -7.07 14.32 -17.45
N CYS A 35 -6.64 15.53 -17.11
CA CYS A 35 -6.52 16.63 -18.04
C CYS A 35 -5.13 16.64 -18.70
N ARG A 36 -5.06 17.16 -19.92
CA ARG A 36 -3.87 17.09 -20.77
C ARG A 36 -2.80 18.13 -20.43
N ASP A 37 -3.24 19.33 -20.08
CA ASP A 37 -2.42 20.49 -19.82
C ASP A 37 -3.05 21.38 -18.75
N GLN A 38 -2.31 22.39 -18.33
CA GLN A 38 -2.74 23.33 -17.30
C GLN A 38 -4.05 24.04 -17.68
N ASN A 39 -4.21 24.41 -18.95
CA ASN A 39 -5.39 25.15 -19.40
C ASN A 39 -6.63 24.26 -19.40
N GLY A 40 -6.51 23.01 -19.87
CA GLY A 40 -7.56 22.02 -19.81
C GLY A 40 -7.97 21.68 -18.38
N PHE A 41 -7.02 21.65 -17.44
CA PHE A 41 -7.33 21.49 -16.03
C PHE A 41 -8.08 22.70 -15.47
N LYS A 42 -7.66 23.93 -15.77
CA LYS A 42 -8.38 25.16 -15.39
C LYS A 42 -9.81 25.15 -15.92
N CYS A 43 -10.01 24.86 -17.21
CA CYS A 43 -11.34 24.76 -17.80
C CYS A 43 -12.19 23.63 -17.19
N HIS A 44 -11.55 22.55 -16.74
CA HIS A 44 -12.24 21.49 -16.02
C HIS A 44 -12.71 21.94 -14.64
N LEU A 45 -11.89 22.66 -13.88
CA LEU A 45 -12.27 23.19 -12.56
C LEU A 45 -13.46 24.18 -12.65
N THR A 46 -13.53 24.95 -13.74
CA THR A 46 -14.66 25.86 -13.99
C THR A 46 -15.88 25.18 -14.62
N SER A 47 -15.81 23.89 -14.94
CA SER A 47 -16.92 23.19 -15.61
C SER A 47 -18.05 22.85 -14.65
N GLU A 48 -19.29 22.97 -15.13
CA GLU A 48 -20.49 22.67 -14.34
C GLU A 48 -20.48 21.24 -13.79
N THR A 49 -19.98 20.27 -14.57
CA THR A 49 -19.84 18.88 -14.12
C THR A 49 -18.91 18.72 -12.92
N HIS A 50 -17.82 19.49 -12.90
CA HIS A 50 -16.88 19.46 -11.77
C HIS A 50 -17.49 20.16 -10.55
N GLN A 51 -18.14 21.31 -10.76
CA GLN A 51 -18.79 22.07 -9.70
C GLN A 51 -19.91 21.26 -9.01
N ARG A 52 -20.74 20.53 -9.77
CA ARG A 52 -21.75 19.63 -9.20
C ARG A 52 -21.13 18.53 -8.33
N GLN A 53 -20.04 17.92 -8.79
CA GLN A 53 -19.31 16.91 -8.01
C GLN A 53 -18.69 17.51 -6.74
N LEU A 54 -18.22 18.75 -6.79
CA LEU A 54 -17.68 19.45 -5.63
C LEU A 54 -18.73 19.74 -4.57
N LEU A 55 -19.96 20.09 -4.98
CA LEU A 55 -21.08 20.30 -4.04
C LEU A 55 -21.45 18.99 -3.32
N LEU A 56 -21.52 17.87 -4.06
CA LEU A 56 -21.76 16.55 -3.47
C LEU A 56 -20.66 16.17 -2.47
N PHE A 57 -19.40 16.51 -2.76
CA PHE A 57 -18.29 16.29 -1.85
C PHE A 57 -18.36 17.18 -0.61
N ALA A 58 -18.79 18.44 -0.75
CA ALA A 58 -18.90 19.37 0.38
C ALA A 58 -19.91 18.90 1.44
N GLU A 59 -20.97 18.21 1.02
CA GLU A 59 -21.98 17.65 1.92
C GLU A 59 -21.49 16.40 2.68
N ASN A 60 -20.55 15.63 2.13
CA ASN A 60 -20.17 14.30 2.64
C ASN A 60 -18.66 14.00 2.56
N SER A 61 -17.81 14.98 2.87
CA SER A 61 -16.36 14.92 2.65
C SER A 61 -15.67 13.71 3.31
N ASP A 62 -16.10 13.34 4.52
CA ASP A 62 -15.53 12.22 5.29
C ASP A 62 -15.81 10.86 4.65
N THR A 63 -16.98 10.69 4.04
CA THR A 63 -17.38 9.44 3.38
C THR A 63 -16.51 9.20 2.15
N TYR A 64 -16.37 10.21 1.28
CA TYR A 64 -15.50 10.11 0.11
C TYR A 64 -14.04 9.84 0.50
N LEU A 65 -13.55 10.47 1.58
CA LEU A 65 -12.18 10.26 2.04
C LEU A 65 -11.97 8.82 2.57
N LYS A 66 -12.98 8.21 3.20
CA LYS A 66 -12.95 6.78 3.57
C LYS A 66 -12.94 5.90 2.33
N GLU A 67 -13.85 6.13 1.39
CA GLU A 67 -13.94 5.36 0.14
C GLU A 67 -12.63 5.40 -0.66
N TYR A 68 -12.01 6.58 -0.82
CA TYR A 68 -10.71 6.68 -1.50
C TYR A 68 -9.60 5.95 -0.76
N SER A 69 -9.62 5.99 0.57
CA SER A 69 -8.63 5.28 1.38
C SER A 69 -8.78 3.76 1.24
N GLU A 70 -10.02 3.25 1.26
CA GLU A 70 -10.31 1.83 1.07
C GLU A 70 -9.99 1.37 -0.37
N GLU A 71 -10.34 2.16 -1.38
CA GLU A 71 -10.02 1.88 -2.79
C GLU A 71 -8.50 1.84 -3.00
N PHE A 72 -7.77 2.80 -2.42
CA PHE A 72 -6.31 2.85 -2.48
C PHE A 72 -5.67 1.62 -1.82
N GLU A 73 -6.08 1.31 -0.59
CA GLU A 73 -5.55 0.17 0.15
C GLU A 73 -5.81 -1.15 -0.59
N ASN A 74 -7.05 -1.39 -1.01
CA ASN A 74 -7.42 -2.62 -1.69
C ASN A 74 -6.66 -2.81 -3.01
N ASN A 75 -6.53 -1.76 -3.80
CA ASN A 75 -5.79 -1.81 -5.05
C ASN A 75 -4.29 -1.97 -4.85
N PHE A 76 -3.71 -1.31 -3.85
CA PHE A 76 -2.30 -1.48 -3.50
C PHE A 76 -2.00 -2.92 -3.06
N LEU A 77 -2.84 -3.47 -2.17
CA LEU A 77 -2.69 -4.85 -1.70
C LEU A 77 -2.95 -5.87 -2.81
N LYS A 78 -3.82 -5.56 -3.78
CA LYS A 78 -4.03 -6.38 -4.97
C LYS A 78 -2.77 -6.46 -5.83
N VAL A 79 -2.09 -5.33 -6.05
CA VAL A 79 -0.79 -5.29 -6.76
C VAL A 79 0.26 -6.08 -6.00
N LEU A 80 0.36 -5.88 -4.68
CA LEU A 80 1.33 -6.60 -3.85
C LEU A 80 1.12 -8.12 -3.93
N ARG A 81 -0.13 -8.57 -3.75
CA ARG A 81 -0.50 -9.99 -3.81
C ARG A 81 -0.23 -10.62 -5.18
N ASN A 82 -0.67 -9.96 -6.25
CA ASN A 82 -0.63 -10.55 -7.59
C ASN A 82 0.80 -10.61 -8.16
N THR A 83 1.62 -9.60 -7.89
CA THR A 83 2.95 -9.48 -8.51
C THR A 83 4.04 -10.12 -7.65
N TYR A 84 3.97 -9.96 -6.32
CA TYR A 84 5.07 -10.31 -5.42
C TYR A 84 4.73 -11.43 -4.44
N GLY A 85 3.44 -11.64 -4.13
CA GLY A 85 2.99 -12.65 -3.17
C GLY A 85 3.58 -12.37 -1.78
N THR A 86 4.15 -13.39 -1.14
CA THR A 86 4.75 -13.30 0.21
C THR A 86 6.21 -12.86 0.21
N LYS A 87 6.78 -12.50 -0.95
CA LYS A 87 8.18 -12.06 -1.04
C LYS A 87 8.37 -10.68 -0.42
N ARG A 88 9.51 -10.50 0.24
CA ARG A 88 9.95 -9.20 0.77
C ARG A 88 10.39 -8.30 -0.38
N VAL A 89 9.73 -7.15 -0.53
CA VAL A 89 9.96 -6.20 -1.64
C VAL A 89 10.00 -4.76 -1.14
N ARG A 90 10.65 -3.88 -1.89
CA ARG A 90 10.74 -2.46 -1.51
C ARG A 90 9.39 -1.79 -1.73
N ALA A 91 8.87 -1.07 -0.74
CA ALA A 91 7.54 -0.45 -0.80
C ALA A 91 7.39 0.51 -2.01
N ASN A 92 8.48 1.20 -2.37
CA ASN A 92 8.47 2.12 -3.49
C ASN A 92 8.32 1.42 -4.86
N GLU A 93 8.82 0.19 -5.01
CA GLU A 93 8.64 -0.58 -6.26
C GLU A 93 7.18 -0.97 -6.44
N VAL A 94 6.53 -1.41 -5.36
CA VAL A 94 5.10 -1.73 -5.34
C VAL A 94 4.25 -0.48 -5.61
N TYR A 95 4.64 0.66 -5.07
CA TYR A 95 3.96 1.93 -5.34
C TYR A 95 4.13 2.37 -6.80
N GLN A 96 5.33 2.22 -7.37
CA GLN A 96 5.59 2.50 -8.80
C GLN A 96 4.77 1.61 -9.72
N GLU A 97 4.61 0.35 -9.34
CA GLU A 97 3.76 -0.63 -10.03
C GLU A 97 2.27 -0.23 -9.96
N TYR A 98 1.81 0.21 -8.79
CA TYR A 98 0.45 0.70 -8.58
C TYR A 98 0.10 1.92 -9.45
N ILE A 99 0.99 2.92 -9.53
CA ILE A 99 0.76 4.14 -10.33
C ILE A 99 0.87 3.92 -11.84
N ARG A 100 1.18 2.68 -12.31
CA ARG A 100 1.15 2.36 -13.74
C ARG A 100 -0.25 2.43 -14.32
N ASP A 101 -1.27 2.11 -13.51
CA ASP A 101 -2.66 2.33 -13.90
C ASP A 101 -2.95 3.84 -13.95
N LYS A 102 -3.59 4.31 -15.02
CA LYS A 102 -3.95 5.72 -15.18
C LYS A 102 -5.10 6.14 -14.27
N MET A 103 -5.94 5.19 -13.85
CA MET A 103 -7.14 5.45 -13.05
C MET A 103 -6.95 5.13 -11.56
N HIS A 104 -5.69 5.02 -11.11
CA HIS A 104 -5.39 4.78 -9.71
C HIS A 104 -5.84 5.94 -8.82
N THR A 105 -6.26 5.64 -7.60
CA THR A 105 -6.54 6.67 -6.59
C THR A 105 -5.23 7.27 -6.11
N HIS A 106 -5.13 8.59 -6.18
CA HIS A 106 -3.93 9.30 -5.76
C HIS A 106 -3.77 9.26 -4.24
N MET A 107 -2.55 8.97 -3.79
CA MET A 107 -2.21 8.92 -2.36
C MET A 107 -2.59 10.22 -1.62
N ASN A 108 -2.35 11.38 -2.24
CA ASN A 108 -2.71 12.70 -1.66
C ASN A 108 -4.21 12.89 -1.42
N SER A 109 -5.07 12.08 -2.02
CA SER A 109 -6.52 12.13 -1.84
C SER A 109 -7.02 11.17 -0.76
N THR A 110 -6.12 10.48 -0.06
CA THR A 110 -6.42 9.52 1.00
C THR A 110 -5.98 10.04 2.37
N LYS A 111 -6.25 9.26 3.43
CA LYS A 111 -5.73 9.49 4.78
C LYS A 111 -4.20 9.45 4.87
N TRP A 112 -3.52 8.83 3.90
CA TRP A 112 -2.07 8.67 3.91
C TRP A 112 -1.44 9.54 2.83
N HIS A 113 -0.84 10.67 3.23
CA HIS A 113 -0.19 11.61 2.30
C HIS A 113 1.22 11.20 1.86
N THR A 114 1.84 10.23 2.55
CA THR A 114 3.20 9.74 2.26
C THR A 114 3.23 8.22 2.30
N LEU A 115 4.04 7.63 1.43
CA LEU A 115 4.20 6.18 1.35
C LEU A 115 4.67 5.60 2.69
N THR A 116 5.56 6.30 3.38
CA THR A 116 6.02 5.94 4.73
C THR A 116 4.87 5.79 5.72
N HIS A 117 3.96 6.76 5.78
CA HIS A 117 2.84 6.71 6.72
C HIS A 117 1.88 5.56 6.39
N PHE A 118 1.65 5.31 5.10
CA PHE A 118 0.85 4.18 4.64
C PHE A 118 1.49 2.83 4.99
N VAL A 119 2.80 2.67 4.79
CA VAL A 119 3.50 1.42 5.11
C VAL A 119 3.50 1.15 6.62
N ILE A 120 3.70 2.17 7.45
CA ILE A 120 3.57 2.04 8.91
C ILE A 120 2.15 1.58 9.28
N TYR A 121 1.12 2.13 8.63
CA TYR A 121 -0.25 1.69 8.83
C TYR A 121 -0.46 0.21 8.44
N LEU A 122 0.11 -0.25 7.32
CA LEU A 122 0.01 -1.66 6.89
C LEU A 122 0.66 -2.62 7.89
N GLY A 123 1.75 -2.21 8.53
CA GLY A 123 2.36 -2.97 9.62
C GLY A 123 1.48 -3.02 10.86
N LYS A 124 0.91 -1.89 11.27
CA LYS A 124 0.00 -1.80 12.42
C LYS A 124 -1.31 -2.56 12.22
N SER A 125 -1.82 -2.61 10.98
CA SER A 125 -3.04 -3.36 10.65
C SER A 125 -2.82 -4.86 10.51
N GLY A 126 -1.57 -5.34 10.57
CA GLY A 126 -1.22 -6.75 10.45
C GLY A 126 -1.46 -7.34 9.05
N LYS A 127 -1.63 -6.49 8.02
CA LYS A 127 -1.83 -6.94 6.64
C LYS A 127 -0.52 -7.22 5.91
N CYS A 128 0.56 -6.56 6.33
CA CYS A 128 1.90 -6.74 5.77
C CYS A 128 2.93 -6.82 6.87
N HIS A 129 3.97 -7.65 6.67
CA HIS A 129 5.18 -7.57 7.46
C HIS A 129 6.02 -6.41 6.92
N VAL A 130 6.48 -5.53 7.81
CA VAL A 130 7.15 -4.28 7.45
C VAL A 130 8.50 -4.21 8.13
N ASP A 131 9.54 -4.09 7.32
CA ASP A 131 10.90 -3.93 7.80
C ASP A 131 11.47 -2.57 7.39
N GLN A 132 12.23 -1.97 8.30
CA GLN A 132 13.06 -0.81 8.01
C GLN A 132 14.49 -1.29 7.76
N THR A 133 15.12 -0.76 6.72
CA THR A 133 16.56 -0.93 6.51
C THR A 133 17.19 0.42 6.25
N GLU A 134 18.37 0.62 6.82
CA GLU A 134 19.26 1.72 6.50
C GLU A 134 19.93 1.40 5.16
N LYS A 135 19.28 1.74 4.05
CA LYS A 135 19.89 1.58 2.73
C LYS A 135 19.90 2.89 1.95
N ASP A 136 21.14 3.28 1.66
CA ASP A 136 21.61 4.28 0.71
C ASP A 136 21.82 5.69 1.30
N LEU A 137 23.08 5.98 1.66
CA LEU A 137 23.62 7.33 1.76
C LEU A 137 23.40 8.01 0.40
N LYS A 138 22.40 8.85 0.28
CA LYS A 138 22.31 9.72 -0.90
C LYS A 138 23.08 11.00 -0.61
N THR A 139 24.08 11.23 -1.44
CA THR A 139 24.88 12.44 -1.48
C THR A 139 23.99 13.58 -1.98
N CYS A 140 23.63 14.52 -1.10
CA CYS A 140 23.07 15.79 -1.52
C CYS A 140 24.22 16.77 -1.70
N VAL A 141 24.48 17.18 -2.95
CA VAL A 141 25.42 18.25 -3.26
C VAL A 141 24.65 19.56 -3.19
N PHE A 142 24.84 20.34 -2.13
CA PHE A 142 24.34 21.70 -2.10
C PHE A 142 25.35 22.61 -2.79
N LEU A 143 24.95 23.15 -3.95
CA LEU A 143 25.70 24.19 -4.63
C LEU A 143 25.27 25.53 -4.04
N THR A 144 26.07 26.09 -3.13
CA THR A 144 25.98 27.52 -2.82
C THR A 144 27.02 28.28 -3.63
N THR A 145 26.84 29.58 -3.81
CA THR A 145 27.75 30.44 -4.60
C THR A 145 29.18 30.51 -4.04
N GLN A 146 29.43 29.96 -2.84
CA GLN A 146 30.72 30.05 -2.13
C GLN A 146 31.23 28.71 -1.53
N SER A 147 30.43 27.64 -1.52
CA SER A 147 30.89 26.33 -1.02
C SER A 147 30.10 25.16 -1.60
N VAL A 148 30.79 24.02 -1.76
CA VAL A 148 30.19 22.70 -2.02
C VAL A 148 30.13 21.97 -0.68
N SER A 149 28.96 21.98 -0.03
CA SER A 149 28.75 21.10 1.13
C SER A 149 28.14 19.78 0.66
N THR A 150 28.78 18.69 1.05
CA THR A 150 28.28 17.34 0.83
C THR A 150 27.58 16.89 2.11
N GLU A 151 26.27 17.07 2.17
CA GLU A 151 25.48 16.55 3.28
C GLU A 151 24.93 15.18 2.90
N TYR A 152 25.18 14.20 3.75
CA TYR A 152 24.65 12.85 3.62
C TYR A 152 23.28 12.81 4.30
N TYR A 153 22.23 12.57 3.51
CA TYR A 153 20.91 12.27 4.07
C TYR A 153 20.73 10.76 4.10
N LEU A 154 20.44 10.24 5.29
CA LEU A 154 20.03 8.86 5.48
C LEU A 154 18.61 8.70 4.93
N ILE A 155 18.46 7.98 3.82
CA ILE A 155 17.13 7.65 3.30
C ILE A 155 16.75 6.28 3.84
N ILE A 156 15.74 6.25 4.70
CA ILE A 156 15.22 5.00 5.26
C ILE A 156 14.43 4.27 4.16
N GLY A 157 14.89 3.07 3.79
CA GLY A 157 14.21 2.20 2.85
C GLY A 157 13.20 1.31 3.57
N TRP A 158 11.93 1.38 3.15
CA TRP A 158 10.86 0.52 3.67
C TRP A 158 10.68 -0.73 2.80
N TYR A 159 10.67 -1.90 3.43
CA TYR A 159 10.36 -3.18 2.80
C TYR A 159 9.05 -3.73 3.35
N ILE A 160 8.27 -4.32 2.47
CA ILE A 160 6.96 -4.92 2.79
C ILE A 160 6.88 -6.33 2.24
N ALA A 161 6.19 -7.21 2.95
CA ALA A 161 5.80 -8.53 2.50
C ALA A 161 4.32 -8.76 2.85
N TRP A 162 3.54 -9.28 1.90
CA TRP A 162 2.13 -9.60 2.15
C TRP A 162 1.98 -10.74 3.16
N ILE A 163 1.06 -10.60 4.11
CA ILE A 163 0.70 -11.67 5.05
C ILE A 163 -0.56 -12.36 4.55
N ASN A 164 -0.48 -13.67 4.34
CA ASN A 164 -1.66 -14.48 4.07
C ASN A 164 -2.38 -14.78 5.39
N GLN A 165 -3.39 -13.97 5.73
CA GLN A 165 -4.14 -14.07 6.99
C GLN A 165 -4.75 -15.46 7.21
N GLU A 166 -5.19 -16.14 6.15
CA GLU A 166 -5.76 -17.48 6.26
C GLU A 166 -4.71 -18.53 6.65
N GLU A 167 -3.51 -18.43 6.06
CA GLU A 167 -2.42 -19.33 6.38
C GLU A 167 -1.90 -19.10 7.81
N GLU A 168 -1.86 -17.85 8.24
CA GLU A 168 -1.46 -17.48 9.59
C GLU A 168 -2.47 -18.01 10.63
N LEU A 169 -3.76 -17.87 10.36
CA LEU A 169 -4.81 -18.43 11.22
C LEU A 169 -4.70 -19.95 11.33
N ARG A 170 -4.41 -20.64 10.22
CA ARG A 170 -4.17 -22.10 10.22
C ARG A 170 -2.97 -22.48 11.08
N LYS A 171 -1.86 -21.72 11.00
CA LYS A 171 -0.66 -21.95 11.83
C LYS A 171 -0.96 -21.73 13.31
N GLN A 172 -1.71 -20.67 13.66
CA GLN A 172 -2.09 -20.40 15.04
C GLN A 172 -2.98 -21.51 15.61
N VAL A 173 -3.97 -21.99 14.83
CA VAL A 173 -4.82 -23.12 15.23
C VAL A 173 -4.00 -24.40 15.40
N ALA A 174 -3.05 -24.67 14.49
CA ALA A 174 -2.16 -25.82 14.58
C ALA A 174 -1.28 -25.75 15.85
N MET A 175 -0.62 -24.61 16.11
CA MET A 175 0.19 -24.43 17.31
C MET A 175 -0.64 -24.54 18.60
N HIS A 176 -1.86 -24.01 18.61
CA HIS A 176 -2.75 -24.16 19.77
C HIS A 176 -3.13 -25.65 19.99
N LYS A 177 -3.35 -26.40 18.91
CA LYS A 177 -3.64 -27.83 18.98
C LYS A 177 -2.44 -28.65 19.46
N GLU A 178 -1.23 -28.33 18.97
CA GLU A 178 0.03 -28.96 19.42
C GLU A 178 0.31 -28.67 20.88
N LYS A 179 0.12 -27.43 21.32
CA LYS A 179 0.28 -27.06 22.73
C LYS A 179 -0.72 -27.82 23.62
N ALA A 180 -1.98 -27.92 23.19
CA ALA A 180 -2.97 -28.72 23.92
C ALA A 180 -2.58 -30.21 23.99
N ALA A 181 -2.02 -30.77 22.91
CA ALA A 181 -1.54 -32.16 22.90
C ALA A 181 -0.34 -32.36 23.83
N HIS A 182 0.63 -31.43 23.84
CA HIS A 182 1.77 -31.46 24.76
C HIS A 182 1.32 -31.35 26.22
N ASP A 183 0.39 -30.45 26.53
CA ASP A 183 -0.19 -30.29 27.87
C ASP A 183 -0.99 -31.53 28.32
N ASP A 184 -1.57 -32.28 27.38
CA ASP A 184 -2.23 -33.58 27.64
C ASP A 184 -1.20 -34.70 27.87
N GLU A 185 -0.12 -34.75 27.08
CA GLU A 185 0.98 -35.72 27.22
C GLU A 185 1.73 -35.54 28.56
N GLU A 186 2.04 -34.31 28.96
CA GLU A 186 2.67 -34.02 30.25
C GLU A 186 1.80 -34.50 31.42
N ARG A 187 0.47 -34.28 31.34
CA ARG A 187 -0.47 -34.80 32.34
C ARG A 187 -0.48 -36.32 32.39
N GLN A 188 -0.42 -37.00 31.24
CA GLN A 188 -0.34 -38.46 31.21
C GLN A 188 0.97 -38.99 31.80
N GLN A 189 2.10 -38.34 31.53
CA GLN A 189 3.39 -38.70 32.10
C GLN A 189 3.41 -38.52 33.63
N GLN A 190 2.83 -37.44 34.14
CA GLN A 190 2.71 -37.23 35.60
C GLN A 190 1.90 -38.35 36.26
N LEU A 191 0.76 -38.74 35.68
CA LEU A 191 -0.07 -39.84 36.19
C LEU A 191 0.67 -41.18 36.17
N LEU A 192 1.43 -41.48 35.12
CA LEU A 192 2.26 -42.68 35.04
C LEU A 192 3.36 -42.68 36.11
N ASN A 193 4.04 -41.56 36.29
CA ASN A 193 5.09 -41.43 37.32
C ASN A 193 4.52 -41.64 38.72
N GLU A 194 3.34 -41.09 39.02
CA GLU A 194 2.67 -41.35 40.30
C GLU A 194 2.36 -42.83 40.51
N GLN A 195 1.91 -43.54 39.47
CA GLN A 195 1.63 -44.98 39.58
C GLN A 195 2.90 -45.79 39.85
N VAL A 196 4.02 -45.42 39.21
CA VAL A 196 5.32 -46.07 39.42
C VAL A 196 5.82 -45.86 40.84
N GLU A 197 5.73 -44.64 41.38
CA GLU A 197 6.13 -44.35 42.76
C GLU A 197 5.28 -45.12 43.78
N ARG A 198 3.95 -45.13 43.62
CA ARG A 198 3.07 -45.94 44.49
C ARG A 198 3.37 -47.45 44.40
N ALA A 199 3.80 -47.94 43.24
CA ALA A 199 4.20 -49.33 43.08
C ALA A 199 5.55 -49.62 43.74
N ARG A 200 6.51 -48.68 43.69
CA ARG A 200 7.81 -48.76 44.39
C ARG A 200 7.63 -48.79 45.91
N GLU A 201 6.76 -47.94 46.46
CA GLU A 201 6.44 -47.90 47.89
C GLU A 201 5.85 -49.23 48.40
N LYS A 202 5.09 -49.96 47.57
CA LYS A 202 4.51 -51.27 47.94
C LYS A 202 5.49 -52.44 47.89
N LEU A 203 6.62 -52.28 47.21
CA LEU A 203 7.66 -53.31 47.05
C LEU A 203 8.77 -53.19 48.10
N GLN A 204 8.82 -52.09 48.87
CA GLN A 204 9.66 -51.90 50.05
C GLN A 204 8.95 -52.38 51.32
#